data_AF-A0A7S4MHX3-F1
#
_entry.id   AF-A0A7S4MHX3-F1
#
_cell.length_a   1.000
_cell.length_b   1.000
_cell.length_c   1.000
_cell.angle_alpha   90.00
_cell.angle_beta   90.00
_cell.angle_gamma   90.00
#
_symmetry.space_group_name_H-M   'P 1'
#
loop_
_entity.id
_entity.type
_entity.pdbx_description
1 polymer ?
#
loop_
_entity_poly.entity_id
_entity_poly.type
_entity_poly.pdbx_seq_one_letter_code
_entity_poly.pdbx_strand_id
1 'polypeptide(L)'
;AAELVEQRKREGGSDGSAAAGTGGTAVAERTVTDGGATASVPKSYQQFEREWAALKGADAAAQRTYLEGLPVGAYAPLFKESLTEATLATVVGCVHAALLPQGKDAPPDGTAADFTVGVLEGLASTRRFGMLLMFLDAAPSASIRRVFKALAALGRPANAALARAWDVKL
;
A
#
# COMPACT_ATOMS: atom_id res chain seq x y z
N ALA A 1 37.86 -30.82 -40.71
CA ALA A 1 39.08 -31.18 -39.96
C ALA A 1 39.29 -30.08 -38.93
N ALA A 2 38.81 -30.26 -37.69
CA ALA A 2 39.58 -30.83 -36.58
C ALA A 2 40.76 -29.89 -36.22
N GLU A 3 40.58 -28.99 -35.26
CA GLU A 3 40.87 -29.16 -33.82
C GLU A 3 42.27 -28.58 -33.49
N LEU A 4 42.47 -28.18 -32.22
CA LEU A 4 43.70 -27.69 -31.56
C LEU A 4 43.97 -26.18 -31.55
N VAL A 5 43.59 -25.52 -30.44
CA VAL A 5 44.55 -24.75 -29.63
C VAL A 5 44.21 -24.94 -28.15
N GLU A 6 44.98 -25.80 -27.52
CA GLU A 6 45.16 -25.97 -26.09
C GLU A 6 46.16 -24.93 -25.57
N GLN A 7 45.88 -24.22 -24.47
CA GLN A 7 46.95 -23.67 -23.61
C GLN A 7 46.51 -23.21 -22.20
N ARG A 8 46.93 -24.03 -21.23
CA ARG A 8 47.57 -23.72 -19.93
C ARG A 8 46.87 -22.87 -18.85
N LYS A 9 46.37 -23.59 -17.84
CA LYS A 9 46.97 -23.71 -16.49
C LYS A 9 47.79 -22.51 -15.98
N ARG A 10 47.23 -21.77 -15.01
CA ARG A 10 47.96 -21.29 -13.83
C ARG A 10 47.07 -21.32 -12.59
N GLU A 11 47.57 -22.03 -11.60
CA GLU A 11 47.18 -22.02 -10.20
C GLU A 11 47.60 -20.70 -9.54
N GLY A 12 46.94 -20.34 -8.44
CA GLY A 12 47.41 -19.28 -7.55
C GLY A 12 46.34 -18.83 -6.55
N GLY A 13 46.27 -19.50 -5.40
CA GLY A 13 45.47 -19.05 -4.26
C GLY A 13 46.04 -17.82 -3.58
N SER A 14 45.17 -17.09 -2.88
CA SER A 14 45.52 -16.31 -1.69
C SER A 14 44.30 -16.18 -0.80
N ASP A 15 44.40 -16.84 0.34
CA ASP A 15 43.66 -16.56 1.56
C ASP A 15 43.90 -15.13 2.06
N GLY A 16 42.89 -14.61 2.76
CA GLY A 16 43.07 -13.57 3.77
C GLY A 16 42.61 -12.17 3.34
N SER A 17 41.48 -11.72 3.87
CA SER A 17 41.48 -11.04 5.16
C SER A 17 40.14 -10.35 5.40
N ALA A 18 39.58 -10.60 6.58
CA ALA A 18 38.37 -9.97 7.08
C ALA A 18 38.60 -8.48 7.39
N ALA A 19 37.64 -7.65 7.03
CA ALA A 19 37.43 -6.36 7.69
C ALA A 19 35.93 -6.10 7.80
N ALA A 20 35.51 -5.88 9.04
CA ALA A 20 34.15 -5.63 9.47
C ALA A 20 33.61 -4.30 8.91
N GLY A 21 32.36 -4.34 8.46
CA GLY A 21 31.54 -3.17 8.15
C GLY A 21 30.15 -3.38 8.74
N THR A 22 29.99 -2.90 9.96
CA THR A 22 28.78 -2.94 10.78
C THR A 22 27.67 -2.07 10.20
N GLY A 23 26.43 -2.54 10.25
CA GLY A 23 25.26 -1.66 10.38
C GLY A 23 24.34 -1.56 9.17
N GLY A 24 23.55 -2.59 8.93
CA GLY A 24 22.35 -2.51 8.09
C GLY A 24 21.35 -3.56 8.56
N THR A 25 20.40 -3.13 9.39
CA THR A 25 19.29 -3.94 9.88
C THR A 25 18.57 -4.59 8.71
N ALA A 26 18.81 -5.90 8.51
CA ALA A 26 18.08 -6.72 7.57
C ALA A 26 16.65 -6.85 8.09
N VAL A 27 15.77 -5.96 7.64
CA VAL A 27 14.34 -6.14 7.83
C VAL A 27 13.92 -7.23 6.86
N ALA A 28 13.48 -8.35 7.42
CA ALA A 28 13.10 -9.56 6.74
C ALA A 28 12.25 -9.28 5.49
N GLU A 29 12.81 -9.63 4.33
CA GLU A 29 12.06 -9.81 3.09
C GLU A 29 11.15 -11.03 3.29
N ARG A 30 9.91 -10.78 3.71
CA ARG A 30 8.84 -11.79 3.59
C ARG A 30 8.43 -11.81 2.13
N THR A 31 9.04 -12.70 1.37
CA THR A 31 8.49 -13.22 0.12
C THR A 31 7.21 -13.98 0.47
N VAL A 32 6.07 -13.29 0.37
CA VAL A 32 4.76 -13.95 0.30
C VAL A 32 4.64 -14.48 -1.13
N THR A 33 4.95 -15.76 -1.32
CA THR A 33 4.58 -16.52 -2.51
C THR A 33 3.32 -17.31 -2.20
N ASP A 34 2.17 -16.84 -2.68
CA ASP A 34 1.05 -17.70 -3.04
C ASP A 34 0.30 -17.07 -4.23
N GLY A 35 -0.16 -17.89 -5.15
CA GLY A 35 -0.41 -17.55 -6.55
C GLY A 35 -1.46 -16.45 -6.79
N GLY A 36 -1.07 -15.48 -7.63
CA GLY A 36 -1.92 -14.41 -8.14
C GLY A 36 -1.11 -13.11 -8.19
N ALA A 37 -0.48 -12.84 -9.34
CA ALA A 37 0.31 -11.64 -9.65
C ALA A 37 0.64 -10.76 -8.43
N THR A 38 1.68 -11.14 -7.66
CA THR A 38 2.11 -10.38 -6.49
C THR A 38 2.56 -9.00 -6.95
N ALA A 39 1.66 -8.02 -6.83
CA ALA A 39 1.98 -6.63 -7.07
C ALA A 39 3.15 -6.29 -6.15
N SER A 40 4.32 -6.08 -6.75
CA SER A 40 5.53 -5.74 -5.99
C SER A 40 5.27 -4.43 -5.26
N VAL A 41 5.56 -4.38 -3.96
CA VAL A 41 5.41 -3.16 -3.18
C VAL A 41 6.22 -2.04 -3.86
N PRO A 42 5.59 -0.92 -4.23
CA PRO A 42 6.25 0.17 -4.92
C PRO A 42 7.36 0.73 -4.02
N LYS A 43 8.53 0.93 -4.61
CA LYS A 43 9.73 1.40 -3.90
C LYS A 43 9.74 2.92 -3.72
N SER A 44 8.88 3.64 -4.44
CA SER A 44 8.79 5.10 -4.40
C SER A 44 7.39 5.60 -4.74
N TYR A 45 7.06 6.83 -4.31
CA TYR A 45 5.79 7.47 -4.66
C TYR A 45 5.57 7.57 -6.17
N GLN A 46 6.61 7.87 -6.95
CA GLN A 46 6.51 7.98 -8.41
C GLN A 46 6.15 6.64 -9.06
N GLN A 47 6.68 5.54 -8.52
CA GLN A 47 6.30 4.20 -8.96
C GLN A 47 4.83 3.92 -8.63
N PHE A 48 4.42 4.20 -7.39
CA PHE A 48 3.02 4.08 -6.97
C PHE A 48 2.11 4.91 -7.88
N GLU A 49 2.42 6.18 -8.13
CA GLU A 49 1.57 7.06 -8.92
C GLU A 49 1.42 6.58 -10.37
N ARG A 50 2.51 6.08 -10.99
CA ARG A 50 2.47 5.51 -12.34
C ARG A 50 1.57 4.27 -12.40
N GLU A 51 1.74 3.35 -11.45
CA GLU A 51 0.95 2.13 -11.36
C GLU A 51 -0.52 2.44 -11.03
N TRP A 52 -0.75 3.36 -10.10
CA TRP A 52 -2.08 3.84 -9.71
C TRP A 52 -2.79 4.55 -10.85
N ALA A 53 -2.09 5.38 -11.62
CA ALA A 53 -2.63 6.02 -12.82
C ALA A 53 -3.05 5.00 -13.89
N ALA A 54 -2.29 3.92 -14.07
CA ALA A 54 -2.68 2.83 -14.98
C ALA A 54 -3.96 2.12 -14.50
N LEU A 55 -4.24 2.14 -13.20
CA LEU A 55 -5.43 1.54 -12.57
C LEU A 55 -6.63 2.49 -12.46
N LYS A 56 -6.48 3.80 -12.74
CA LYS A 56 -7.59 4.77 -12.62
C LYS A 56 -8.76 4.48 -13.58
N GLY A 57 -8.52 3.74 -14.67
CA GLY A 57 -9.56 3.26 -15.59
C GLY A 57 -9.93 1.78 -15.44
N ALA A 58 -9.31 1.07 -14.49
CA ALA A 58 -9.59 -0.33 -14.22
C ALA A 58 -10.79 -0.50 -13.26
N ASP A 59 -11.30 -1.73 -13.16
CA ASP A 59 -12.36 -2.08 -12.20
C ASP A 59 -11.88 -1.84 -10.74
N ALA A 60 -12.81 -1.48 -9.85
CA ALA A 60 -12.53 -1.24 -8.43
C ALA A 60 -11.86 -2.44 -7.74
N ALA A 61 -12.10 -3.67 -8.22
CA ALA A 61 -11.42 -4.87 -7.73
C ALA A 61 -9.90 -4.82 -7.97
N ALA A 62 -9.43 -4.34 -9.13
CA ALA A 62 -8.00 -4.25 -9.43
C ALA A 62 -7.31 -3.18 -8.55
N GLN A 63 -7.97 -2.06 -8.31
CA GLN A 63 -7.47 -1.02 -7.39
C GLN A 63 -7.38 -1.55 -5.96
N ARG A 64 -8.39 -2.30 -5.51
CA ARG A 64 -8.39 -2.96 -4.21
C ARG A 64 -7.23 -3.95 -4.08
N THR A 65 -7.07 -4.86 -5.03
CA THR A 65 -5.96 -5.85 -5.01
C THR A 65 -4.59 -5.17 -4.96
N TYR A 66 -4.42 -4.06 -5.68
CA TYR A 66 -3.18 -3.29 -5.64
C TYR A 66 -2.91 -2.69 -4.24
N LEU A 67 -3.92 -2.09 -3.61
CA LEU A 67 -3.79 -1.51 -2.26
C LEU A 67 -3.66 -2.58 -1.16
N GLU A 68 -4.28 -3.75 -1.33
CA GLU A 68 -4.12 -4.92 -0.42
C GLU A 68 -2.67 -5.43 -0.43
N GLY A 69 -1.96 -5.28 -1.56
CA GLY A 69 -0.52 -5.57 -1.65
C GLY A 69 0.37 -4.61 -0.85
N LEU A 70 -0.16 -3.46 -0.40
CA LEU A 70 0.59 -2.48 0.40
C LEU A 70 0.42 -2.76 1.89
N PRO A 71 1.46 -3.19 2.62
CA PRO A 71 1.35 -3.30 4.07
C PRO A 71 1.18 -1.92 4.69
N VAL A 72 0.42 -1.81 5.78
CA VAL A 72 0.13 -0.55 6.48
C VAL A 72 1.41 0.27 6.77
N GLY A 73 2.49 -0.41 7.18
CA GLY A 73 3.78 0.21 7.46
C GLY A 73 4.52 0.77 6.23
N ALA A 74 4.12 0.43 5.01
CA ALA A 74 4.70 0.98 3.78
C ALA A 74 4.12 2.34 3.40
N TYR A 75 2.94 2.73 3.91
CA TYR A 75 2.29 3.99 3.53
C TYR A 75 3.12 5.22 3.96
N ALA A 76 3.52 5.31 5.23
CA ALA A 76 4.32 6.42 5.73
C ALA A 76 5.62 6.67 4.93
N PRO A 77 6.49 5.68 4.68
CA PRO A 77 7.70 5.88 3.88
C PRO A 77 7.38 6.12 2.40
N LEU A 78 6.36 5.48 1.83
CA LEU A 78 5.98 5.65 0.42
C LEU A 78 5.45 7.06 0.13
N PHE A 79 4.62 7.60 1.02
CA PHE A 79 3.87 8.84 0.82
C PHE A 79 4.47 10.07 1.54
N LYS A 80 5.67 9.91 2.11
CA LYS A 80 6.32 10.84 3.06
C LYS A 80 6.12 12.33 2.75
N GLU A 81 6.53 12.79 1.57
CA GLU A 81 6.40 14.20 1.15
C GLU A 81 5.48 14.40 -0.06
N SER A 82 5.11 13.31 -0.71
CA SER A 82 4.53 13.34 -2.05
C SER A 82 3.06 12.96 -2.10
N LEU A 83 2.41 12.63 -0.97
CA LEU A 83 0.97 12.44 -0.97
C LEU A 83 0.27 13.71 -1.46
N THR A 84 -0.56 13.56 -2.47
CA THR A 84 -1.37 14.64 -3.04
C THR A 84 -2.83 14.45 -2.66
N GLU A 85 -3.57 15.55 -2.69
CA GLU A 85 -5.03 15.55 -2.47
C GLU A 85 -5.75 14.67 -3.50
N ALA A 86 -5.36 14.77 -4.77
CA ALA A 86 -5.94 13.95 -5.84
C ALA A 86 -5.72 12.45 -5.60
N THR A 87 -4.51 12.04 -5.18
CA THR A 87 -4.24 10.65 -4.81
C THR A 87 -5.09 10.22 -3.61
N LEU A 88 -5.13 11.03 -2.55
CA LEU A 88 -5.95 10.76 -1.36
C LEU A 88 -7.42 10.57 -1.72
N ALA A 89 -8.01 11.48 -2.50
CA ALA A 89 -9.41 11.40 -2.92
C ALA A 89 -9.71 10.13 -3.73
N THR A 90 -8.81 9.72 -4.63
CA THR A 90 -8.99 8.50 -5.43
C THR A 90 -8.89 7.23 -4.58
N VAL A 91 -7.97 7.19 -3.60
CA VAL A 91 -7.87 6.07 -2.66
C VAL A 91 -9.10 6.00 -1.74
N VAL A 92 -9.61 7.15 -1.29
CA VAL A 92 -10.87 7.25 -0.54
C VAL A 92 -12.05 6.69 -1.36
N GLY A 93 -12.10 7.00 -2.65
CA GLY A 93 -13.10 6.43 -3.56
C GLY A 93 -13.00 4.90 -3.65
N CYS A 94 -11.79 4.36 -3.73
CA CYS A 94 -11.54 2.92 -3.77
C CYS A 94 -12.01 2.22 -2.50
N VAL A 95 -11.64 2.70 -1.31
CA VAL A 95 -12.08 2.09 -0.03
C VAL A 95 -13.59 2.21 0.16
N HIS A 96 -14.20 3.32 -0.26
CA HIS A 96 -15.65 3.48 -0.25
C HIS A 96 -16.32 2.46 -1.17
N ALA A 97 -15.83 2.27 -2.40
CA ALA A 97 -16.38 1.29 -3.34
C ALA A 97 -16.16 -0.16 -2.88
N ALA A 98 -15.06 -0.44 -2.19
CA ALA A 98 -14.74 -1.76 -1.65
C ALA A 98 -15.68 -2.15 -0.49
N LEU A 99 -15.98 -1.21 0.41
CA LEU A 99 -16.84 -1.46 1.57
C LEU A 99 -18.33 -1.28 1.24
N LEU A 100 -18.67 -0.36 0.35
CA LEU A 100 -20.04 0.00 -0.04
C LEU A 100 -20.19 -0.11 -1.56
N PRO A 101 -20.16 -1.34 -2.13
CA PRO A 101 -20.29 -1.54 -3.56
C PRO A 101 -21.68 -1.09 -4.05
N GLN A 102 -21.69 -0.21 -5.05
CA GLN A 102 -22.93 0.27 -5.66
C GLN A 102 -23.63 -0.88 -6.42
N GLY A 103 -24.92 -1.09 -6.14
CA GLY A 103 -25.75 -2.03 -6.91
C GLY A 103 -25.56 -3.51 -6.61
N LYS A 104 -24.85 -3.87 -5.54
CA LYS A 104 -24.83 -5.25 -5.03
C LYS A 104 -25.49 -5.29 -3.66
N ASP A 105 -26.53 -6.11 -3.52
CA ASP A 105 -27.12 -6.51 -2.22
C ASP A 105 -26.16 -7.38 -1.37
N ALA A 106 -24.89 -7.48 -1.78
CA ALA A 106 -23.89 -8.21 -1.02
C ALA A 106 -23.49 -7.34 0.20
N PRO A 107 -23.76 -7.82 1.43
CA PRO A 107 -23.30 -7.12 2.61
C PRO A 107 -21.77 -7.05 2.59
N PRO A 108 -21.18 -5.94 3.09
CA PRO A 108 -19.73 -5.84 3.20
C PRO A 108 -19.18 -7.02 4.01
N ASP A 109 -18.18 -7.71 3.47
CA ASP A 109 -17.52 -8.81 4.16
C ASP A 109 -16.48 -8.29 5.18
N GLY A 110 -16.13 -9.13 6.16
CA GLY A 110 -15.13 -8.79 7.17
C GLY A 110 -13.77 -8.43 6.56
N THR A 111 -13.44 -9.01 5.40
CA THR A 111 -12.20 -8.77 4.66
C THR A 111 -12.15 -7.35 4.09
N ALA A 112 -13.25 -6.85 3.53
CA ALA A 112 -13.38 -5.47 3.04
C ALA A 112 -13.28 -4.47 4.19
N ALA A 113 -13.83 -4.81 5.37
CA ALA A 113 -13.69 -4.00 6.57
C ALA A 113 -12.23 -3.92 7.02
N ASP A 114 -11.51 -5.04 7.10
CA ASP A 114 -10.10 -5.07 7.50
C ASP A 114 -9.19 -4.33 6.51
N PHE A 115 -9.41 -4.54 5.21
CA PHE A 115 -8.75 -3.78 4.14
C PHE A 115 -8.97 -2.28 4.32
N THR A 116 -10.23 -1.86 4.51
CA THR A 116 -10.59 -0.46 4.65
C THR A 116 -9.89 0.17 5.86
N VAL A 117 -9.93 -0.49 7.02
CA VAL A 117 -9.23 -0.01 8.21
C VAL A 117 -7.73 0.11 7.96
N GLY A 118 -7.10 -0.91 7.39
CA GLY A 118 -5.65 -0.89 7.10
C GLY A 118 -5.23 0.26 6.18
N VAL A 119 -5.98 0.53 5.12
CA VAL A 119 -5.70 1.67 4.22
C VAL A 119 -5.90 3.00 4.95
N LEU A 120 -6.98 3.15 5.72
CA LEU A 120 -7.25 4.37 6.47
C LEU A 120 -6.17 4.65 7.53
N GLU A 121 -5.68 3.61 8.22
CA GLU A 121 -4.57 3.70 9.17
C GLU A 121 -3.26 4.05 8.46
N GLY A 122 -2.98 3.39 7.34
CA GLY A 122 -1.79 3.63 6.54
C GLY A 122 -1.71 5.08 6.08
N LEU A 123 -2.80 5.62 5.51
CA LEU A 123 -2.87 7.02 5.09
C LEU A 123 -2.74 7.99 6.28
N ALA A 124 -3.43 7.72 7.38
CA ALA A 124 -3.38 8.55 8.59
C ALA A 124 -1.98 8.61 9.22
N SER A 125 -1.15 7.58 9.01
CA SER A 125 0.24 7.55 9.47
C SER A 125 1.18 8.48 8.69
N THR A 126 0.74 9.04 7.55
CA THR A 126 1.58 9.89 6.70
C THR A 126 1.66 11.33 7.25
N ARG A 127 2.85 11.94 7.19
CA ARG A 127 3.11 13.28 7.79
C ARG A 127 2.19 14.38 7.23
N ARG A 128 1.89 14.35 5.93
CA ARG A 128 1.09 15.38 5.26
C ARG A 128 -0.43 15.13 5.37
N PHE A 129 -0.83 13.99 5.94
CA PHE A 129 -2.24 13.58 5.99
C PHE A 129 -3.16 14.64 6.58
N GLY A 130 -2.85 15.13 7.78
CA GLY A 130 -3.69 16.12 8.46
C GLY A 130 -3.84 17.43 7.69
N MET A 131 -2.79 17.85 6.96
CA MET A 131 -2.87 19.03 6.08
C MET A 131 -3.75 18.74 4.86
N LEU A 132 -3.60 17.58 4.22
CA LEU A 132 -4.39 17.23 3.04
C LEU A 132 -5.88 17.06 3.38
N LEU A 133 -6.19 16.59 4.57
CA LEU A 133 -7.57 16.47 5.03
C LEU A 133 -8.29 17.83 5.06
N MET A 134 -7.58 18.93 5.37
CA MET A 134 -8.14 20.28 5.35
C MET A 134 -8.48 20.77 3.94
N PHE A 135 -7.84 20.22 2.92
CA PHE A 135 -8.09 20.55 1.51
C PHE A 135 -9.00 19.54 0.83
N LEU A 136 -9.38 18.47 1.52
CA LEU A 136 -10.19 17.42 0.93
C LEU A 136 -11.62 17.92 0.69
N ASP A 137 -12.06 17.81 -0.57
CA ASP A 137 -13.39 18.22 -0.97
C ASP A 137 -14.52 17.57 -0.17
N ALA A 138 -15.70 18.20 -0.22
CA ALA A 138 -16.89 17.74 0.50
C ALA A 138 -17.33 16.32 0.10
N ALA A 139 -17.12 15.92 -1.17
CA ALA A 139 -17.53 14.61 -1.65
C ALA A 139 -16.69 13.45 -1.07
N PRO A 140 -15.35 13.43 -1.18
CA PRO A 140 -14.53 12.42 -0.48
C PRO A 140 -14.73 12.44 1.03
N SER A 141 -14.88 13.62 1.65
CA SER A 141 -15.18 13.76 3.08
C SER A 141 -16.49 13.08 3.48
N ALA A 142 -17.54 13.22 2.68
CA ALA A 142 -18.80 12.52 2.90
C ALA A 142 -18.66 10.99 2.74
N SER A 143 -17.87 10.54 1.76
CA SER A 143 -17.57 9.11 1.56
C SER A 143 -16.88 8.50 2.78
N ILE A 144 -15.92 9.20 3.38
CA ILE A 144 -15.24 8.74 4.60
C ILE A 144 -16.25 8.57 5.75
N ARG A 145 -17.13 9.55 5.98
CA ARG A 145 -18.15 9.44 7.03
C ARG A 145 -19.07 8.24 6.82
N ARG A 146 -19.45 7.94 5.57
CA ARG A 146 -20.24 6.74 5.23
C ARG A 146 -19.47 5.46 5.50
N VAL A 147 -18.18 5.42 5.16
CA VAL A 147 -17.29 4.28 5.44
C VAL A 147 -17.22 4.00 6.94
N PHE A 148 -16.95 5.01 7.77
CA PHE A 148 -16.89 4.82 9.23
C PHE A 148 -18.24 4.37 9.82
N LYS A 149 -19.35 4.90 9.32
CA LYS A 149 -20.69 4.45 9.73
C LYS A 149 -20.95 2.98 9.34
N ALA A 150 -20.52 2.58 8.15
CA ALA A 150 -20.64 1.19 7.68
C ALA A 150 -19.78 0.23 8.51
N LEU A 151 -18.54 0.61 8.82
CA LEU A 151 -17.66 -0.16 9.72
C LEU A 151 -18.30 -0.38 11.10
N ALA A 152 -18.90 0.66 11.67
CA ALA A 152 -19.62 0.55 12.94
C ALA A 152 -20.84 -0.38 12.84
N ALA A 153 -21.62 -0.30 11.76
CA ALA A 153 -22.78 -1.16 11.52
C ALA A 153 -22.40 -2.64 11.36
N LEU A 154 -21.19 -2.94 10.87
CA LEU A 154 -20.64 -4.29 10.75
C LEU A 154 -20.08 -4.85 12.06
N GLY A 155 -20.16 -4.10 13.17
CA GLY A 155 -19.55 -4.50 14.44
C GLY A 155 -18.01 -4.44 14.43
N ARG A 156 -17.42 -3.73 13.45
CA ARG A 156 -15.98 -3.50 13.34
C ARG A 156 -15.67 -2.00 13.37
N PRO A 157 -16.04 -1.28 14.43
CA PRO A 157 -15.80 0.15 14.50
C PRO A 157 -14.30 0.42 14.44
N ALA A 158 -13.92 1.38 13.58
CA ALA A 158 -12.58 1.96 13.63
C ALA A 158 -12.31 2.52 15.04
N ASN A 159 -11.06 2.43 15.50
CA ASN A 159 -10.70 2.95 16.81
C ASN A 159 -10.87 4.49 16.86
N ALA A 160 -11.05 5.03 18.08
CA ALA A 160 -11.30 6.46 18.27
C ALA A 160 -10.16 7.36 17.79
N ALA A 161 -8.90 6.88 17.82
CA ALA A 161 -7.76 7.63 17.33
C ALA A 161 -7.80 7.79 15.81
N LEU A 162 -8.16 6.72 15.09
CA LEU A 162 -8.33 6.73 13.64
C LEU A 162 -9.49 7.62 13.23
N ALA A 163 -10.65 7.53 13.90
CA ALA A 163 -11.77 8.41 13.61
C ALA A 163 -11.43 9.89 13.82
N ARG A 164 -10.70 10.22 14.90
CA ARG A 164 -10.19 11.58 15.14
C ARG A 164 -9.22 12.04 14.06
N ALA A 165 -8.32 11.17 13.60
CA ALA A 165 -7.38 11.51 12.54
C ALA A 165 -8.12 11.91 11.25
N TRP A 166 -9.23 11.23 10.95
CA TRP A 166 -10.08 11.48 9.78
C TRP A 166 -11.18 12.54 9.99
N ASP A 167 -11.16 13.27 11.11
CA ASP A 167 -12.20 14.25 11.51
C ASP A 167 -13.63 13.67 11.46
N VAL A 168 -13.78 12.40 11.86
CA VAL A 168 -15.06 11.71 11.97
C VAL A 168 -15.45 11.60 13.45
N LYS A 169 -16.68 12.05 13.75
CA LYS A 169 -17.32 11.79 15.04
C LYS A 169 -18.00 10.42 14.98
N LEU A 170 -17.51 9.49 15.80
CA LEU A 170 -18.13 8.17 16.03
C LEU A 170 -19.35 8.31 16.95
#